data_AF-A0A090WZ00-F1
#
_entry.id   AF-A0A090WZ00-F1
#
_cell.length_a   1.000
_cell.length_b   1.000
_cell.length_c   1.000
_cell.angle_alpha   90.00
_cell.angle_beta   90.00
_cell.angle_gamma   90.00
#
_symmetry.space_group_name_H-M   'P 1'
#
loop_
_entity.id
_entity.type
_entity.pdbx_description
1 polymer ?
#
loop_
_entity_poly.entity_id
_entity_poly.type
_entity_poly.pdbx_seq_one_letter_code
_entity_poly.pdbx_strand_id
1 'polypeptide(L)'
;MGNGGFGMDFARKDNPNVVYDSPRIEHELDVDISKVIDKGPVQNGFDYSFMYPAGIQAEPYAVYENGVMMPLNKDSEIVLITQEKMSKLNVKLDKKEGLGDSYWNPYNSGKLLIDKAVGFIENASDEDPFFMYYCSQAVHLPHTPSKK
;
A
#
# COMPACT_ATOMS: atom_id res chain seq x y z
N MET A 1 -14.19 -0.32 10.84
CA MET A 1 -13.52 1.00 10.83
C MET A 1 -12.32 1.02 11.80
N GLY A 2 -11.14 1.40 11.30
CA GLY A 2 -9.84 1.49 11.98
C GLY A 2 -8.76 0.97 11.03
N ASN A 3 -7.65 1.64 10.72
CA ASN A 3 -6.96 2.76 11.35
C ASN A 3 -6.01 3.39 10.29
N GLY A 4 -6.04 4.71 10.08
CA GLY A 4 -4.87 5.49 9.62
C GLY A 4 -4.53 5.66 8.13
N GLY A 5 -5.24 5.06 7.17
CA GLY A 5 -5.12 5.40 5.75
C GLY A 5 -6.49 5.65 5.12
N PHE A 6 -6.55 6.26 3.92
CA PHE A 6 -7.82 6.45 3.19
C PHE A 6 -8.62 5.15 3.27
N GLY A 7 -9.79 5.20 3.91
CA GLY A 7 -10.47 4.05 4.51
C GLY A 7 -10.98 3.05 3.49
N MET A 8 -10.06 2.34 2.86
CA MET A 8 -10.28 1.43 1.75
C MET A 8 -10.90 0.14 2.20
N ASP A 9 -11.89 -0.29 1.43
CA ASP A 9 -12.52 -1.57 1.60
C ASP A 9 -11.88 -2.58 0.65
N PHE A 10 -11.62 -3.77 1.18
CA PHE A 10 -11.18 -4.95 0.45
C PHE A 10 -12.29 -6.00 0.49
N ALA A 11 -12.32 -6.92 -0.48
CA ALA A 11 -13.28 -8.02 -0.45
C ALA A 11 -12.77 -9.19 0.41
N ARG A 12 -13.66 -10.08 0.81
CA ARG A 12 -13.25 -11.41 1.28
C ARG A 12 -12.70 -12.25 0.11
N LYS A 13 -11.69 -13.08 0.37
CA LYS A 13 -11.14 -14.01 -0.63
C LYS A 13 -12.17 -15.04 -1.12
N ASP A 14 -13.02 -15.51 -0.22
CA ASP A 14 -14.04 -16.53 -0.52
C ASP A 14 -15.30 -15.95 -1.19
N ASN A 15 -15.52 -14.64 -1.07
CA ASN A 15 -16.68 -13.98 -1.63
C ASN A 15 -16.37 -12.52 -2.02
N PRO A 16 -16.12 -12.24 -3.32
CA PRO A 16 -15.75 -10.91 -3.80
C PRO A 16 -16.85 -9.85 -3.65
N ASN A 17 -18.08 -10.26 -3.34
CA ASN A 17 -19.23 -9.34 -3.15
C ASN A 17 -19.40 -8.90 -1.69
N VAL A 18 -18.57 -9.39 -0.77
CA VAL A 18 -18.64 -9.07 0.65
C VAL A 18 -17.42 -8.27 1.04
N VAL A 19 -17.64 -7.06 1.56
CA VAL A 19 -16.59 -6.25 2.17
C VAL A 19 -16.00 -7.02 3.35
N TYR A 20 -14.68 -7.15 3.37
CA TYR A 20 -13.94 -7.76 4.45
C TYR A 20 -13.95 -6.83 5.66
N ASP A 21 -14.51 -7.31 6.77
CA ASP A 21 -14.39 -6.67 8.07
C ASP A 21 -13.28 -7.37 8.87
N SER A 22 -12.28 -6.59 9.28
CA SER A 22 -11.11 -7.09 9.98
C SER A 22 -11.49 -7.60 11.38
N PRO A 23 -11.28 -8.89 11.69
CA PRO A 23 -11.48 -9.43 13.04
C PRO A 23 -10.37 -8.99 14.00
N ARG A 24 -9.37 -8.25 13.53
CA ARG A 24 -8.23 -7.72 14.30
C ARG A 24 -7.38 -8.80 14.98
N ILE A 25 -7.25 -9.96 14.33
CA ILE A 25 -6.40 -11.08 14.78
C ILE A 25 -5.01 -11.00 14.13
N GLU A 26 -4.08 -11.82 14.61
CA GLU A 26 -2.65 -11.74 14.24
C GLU A 26 -2.37 -12.07 12.77
N HIS A 27 -3.15 -12.97 12.16
CA HIS A 27 -3.00 -13.32 10.74
C HIS A 27 -4.33 -13.28 10.03
N GLU A 28 -4.57 -12.17 9.33
CA GLU A 28 -5.77 -11.95 8.54
C GLU A 28 -5.55 -12.43 7.10
N LEU A 29 -5.88 -13.70 6.86
CA LEU A 29 -5.61 -14.37 5.58
C LEU A 29 -6.82 -14.44 4.64
N ASP A 30 -8.01 -14.11 5.14
CA ASP A 30 -9.29 -14.24 4.40
C ASP A 30 -9.64 -12.98 3.59
N VAL A 31 -8.75 -11.99 3.51
CA VAL A 31 -8.92 -10.73 2.77
C VAL A 31 -8.24 -10.78 1.40
N ASP A 32 -8.96 -10.42 0.34
CA ASP A 32 -8.39 -10.24 -1.00
C ASP A 32 -7.74 -8.85 -1.11
N ILE A 33 -6.41 -8.82 -1.04
CA ILE A 33 -5.61 -7.60 -1.13
C ILE A 33 -5.23 -7.25 -2.59
N SER A 34 -5.70 -7.98 -3.59
CA SER A 34 -5.32 -7.72 -4.99
C SER A 34 -5.89 -6.40 -5.53
N LYS A 35 -6.99 -5.92 -4.95
CA LYS A 35 -7.64 -4.68 -5.35
C LYS A 35 -8.50 -4.10 -4.22
N VAL A 36 -8.60 -2.79 -4.25
CA VAL A 36 -9.52 -1.99 -3.46
C VAL A 36 -10.88 -2.02 -4.14
N ILE A 37 -11.94 -2.30 -3.38
CA ILE A 37 -13.30 -2.37 -3.91
C ILE A 37 -14.13 -1.13 -3.65
N ASP A 38 -13.81 -0.36 -2.61
CA ASP A 38 -14.51 0.89 -2.30
C ASP A 38 -13.65 1.85 -1.46
N LYS A 39 -14.10 3.10 -1.34
CA LYS A 39 -13.55 4.17 -0.47
C LYS A 39 -12.08 4.55 -0.70
N GLY A 40 -11.47 4.08 -1.79
CA GLY A 40 -10.16 4.55 -2.23
C GLY A 40 -10.20 5.96 -2.84
N PRO A 41 -9.05 6.57 -3.16
CA PRO A 41 -8.97 7.91 -3.74
C PRO A 41 -9.77 8.03 -5.05
N VAL A 42 -9.74 7.00 -5.90
CA VAL A 42 -10.51 6.99 -7.16
C VAL A 42 -12.02 7.09 -6.90
N GLN A 43 -12.52 6.39 -5.87
CA GLN A 43 -13.92 6.50 -5.44
C GLN A 43 -14.25 7.85 -4.79
N ASN A 44 -13.23 8.63 -4.39
CA ASN A 44 -13.37 9.95 -3.77
C ASN A 44 -12.96 11.10 -4.72
N GLY A 45 -12.96 10.86 -6.03
CA GLY A 45 -12.82 11.92 -7.05
C GLY A 45 -11.39 12.23 -7.50
N PHE A 46 -10.41 11.40 -7.17
CA PHE A 46 -9.07 11.49 -7.78
C PHE A 46 -9.03 10.71 -9.09
N ASP A 47 -8.57 11.34 -10.17
CA ASP A 47 -8.43 10.68 -11.49
C ASP A 47 -7.30 9.64 -11.52
N TYR A 48 -6.31 9.79 -10.63
CA TYR A 48 -5.16 8.92 -10.51
C TYR A 48 -4.77 8.76 -9.04
N SER A 49 -4.28 7.57 -8.67
CA SER A 49 -3.71 7.34 -7.35
C SER A 49 -2.58 6.33 -7.36
N PHE A 50 -1.56 6.59 -6.54
CA PHE A 50 -0.50 5.64 -6.21
C PHE A 50 -0.23 5.71 -4.70
N MET A 51 -0.51 4.64 -3.96
CA MET A 51 -0.55 4.71 -2.49
C MET A 51 -0.31 3.39 -1.77
N TYR A 52 0.00 3.50 -0.48
CA TYR A 52 -0.01 2.41 0.50
C TYR A 52 -1.28 2.51 1.36
N PRO A 53 -2.09 1.44 1.49
CA PRO A 53 -3.39 1.54 2.15
C PRO A 53 -3.39 1.93 3.61
N ALA A 54 -2.39 1.48 4.35
CA ALA A 54 -2.20 1.84 5.75
C ALA A 54 -0.82 2.47 5.98
N GLY A 55 -0.22 3.03 4.93
CA GLY A 55 1.17 3.44 4.91
C GLY A 55 2.15 2.25 4.99
N ILE A 56 3.40 2.51 5.38
CA ILE A 56 4.42 1.45 5.54
C ILE A 56 4.35 0.72 6.89
N GLN A 57 3.53 1.21 7.82
CA GLN A 57 3.49 0.78 9.22
C GLN A 57 2.64 -0.48 9.45
N ALA A 58 1.67 -0.73 8.57
CA ALA A 58 0.62 -1.72 8.75
C ALA A 58 0.24 -2.40 7.44
N GLU A 59 -0.42 -3.54 7.59
CA GLU A 59 -0.97 -4.33 6.51
C GLU A 59 -2.16 -3.63 5.79
N PRO A 60 -2.39 -3.93 4.50
CA PRO A 60 -1.55 -4.76 3.64
C PRO A 60 -0.21 -4.09 3.28
N TYR A 61 0.87 -4.87 3.35
CA TYR A 61 2.22 -4.45 2.98
C TYR A 61 2.42 -4.51 1.47
N ALA A 62 1.64 -3.70 0.75
CA ALA A 62 1.59 -3.63 -0.69
C ALA A 62 1.27 -2.20 -1.16
N VAL A 63 1.57 -1.92 -2.43
CA VAL A 63 1.30 -0.64 -3.06
C VAL A 63 0.25 -0.80 -4.16
N TYR A 64 -0.56 0.23 -4.35
CA TYR A 64 -1.72 0.19 -5.25
C TYR A 64 -1.67 1.37 -6.20
N GLU A 65 -1.91 1.07 -7.47
CA GLU A 65 -2.08 2.05 -8.53
C GLU A 65 -3.53 1.99 -9.01
N ASN A 66 -4.25 3.11 -8.91
CA ASN A 66 -5.67 3.21 -9.26
C ASN A 66 -6.55 2.13 -8.60
N GLY A 67 -6.23 1.78 -7.36
CA GLY A 67 -6.96 0.78 -6.58
C GLY A 67 -6.58 -0.68 -6.89
N VAL A 68 -5.66 -0.95 -7.81
CA VAL A 68 -5.17 -2.31 -8.09
C VAL A 68 -3.78 -2.48 -7.49
N MET A 69 -3.53 -3.61 -6.83
CA MET A 69 -2.20 -3.94 -6.29
C MET A 69 -1.18 -3.94 -7.44
N MET A 70 -0.16 -3.09 -7.35
CA MET A 70 0.91 -3.02 -8.33
C MET A 70 2.04 -3.97 -7.90
N PRO A 71 2.40 -4.98 -8.71
CA PRO A 71 3.48 -5.90 -8.36
C PRO A 71 4.82 -5.14 -8.30
N LEU A 72 5.58 -5.35 -7.22
CA LEU A 72 6.90 -4.75 -7.04
C LEU A 72 7.99 -5.45 -7.87
N ASN A 73 7.72 -6.65 -8.36
CA ASN A 73 8.55 -7.44 -9.25
C ASN A 73 7.69 -8.29 -10.19
N LYS A 74 8.26 -8.74 -11.32
CA LYS A 74 7.57 -9.67 -12.23
C LYS A 74 7.17 -11.00 -11.58
N ASP A 75 7.89 -11.41 -10.54
CA ASP A 75 7.66 -12.65 -9.80
C ASP A 75 6.96 -12.38 -8.45
N SER A 76 6.31 -11.21 -8.30
CA SER A 76 5.59 -10.85 -7.08
C SER A 76 4.43 -11.80 -6.79
N GLU A 77 4.33 -12.20 -5.52
CA GLU A 77 3.26 -13.05 -4.99
C GLU A 77 2.67 -12.38 -3.74
N ILE A 78 1.40 -12.66 -3.45
CA ILE A 78 0.77 -12.26 -2.19
C ILE A 78 1.20 -13.26 -1.12
N VAL A 79 1.95 -12.80 -0.12
CA VAL A 79 2.48 -13.63 0.97
C VAL A 79 2.20 -13.00 2.33
N LEU A 80 2.36 -13.79 3.40
CA LEU A 80 2.38 -13.27 4.76
C LEU A 80 3.75 -12.62 5.03
N ILE A 81 3.75 -11.32 5.33
CA ILE A 81 4.93 -10.57 5.76
C ILE A 81 5.05 -10.70 7.28
N THR A 82 6.09 -11.43 7.72
CA THR A 82 6.36 -11.69 9.13
C THR A 82 7.49 -10.82 9.66
N GLN A 83 7.52 -10.61 10.98
CA GLN A 83 8.64 -9.98 11.69
C GLN A 83 9.91 -10.81 11.53
N GLU A 84 9.83 -12.14 11.39
CA GLU A 84 11.00 -12.98 11.09
C GLU A 84 11.61 -12.61 9.71
N LYS A 85 10.78 -12.49 8.68
CA LYS A 85 11.21 -12.05 7.34
C LYS A 85 11.81 -10.65 7.39
N MET A 86 11.17 -9.73 8.10
CA MET A 86 11.62 -8.33 8.20
C MET A 86 12.89 -8.14 9.02
N SER A 87 13.10 -8.99 10.04
CA SER A 87 14.35 -8.99 10.82
C SER A 87 15.58 -9.29 9.95
N LYS A 88 15.44 -10.12 8.91
CA LYS A 88 16.52 -10.40 7.93
C LYS A 88 16.93 -9.17 7.13
N LEU A 89 16.07 -8.15 7.08
CA LEU A 89 16.32 -6.85 6.45
C LEU A 89 16.67 -5.74 7.46
N ASN A 90 16.83 -6.07 8.75
CA ASN A 90 16.98 -5.12 9.86
C ASN A 90 15.76 -4.18 10.02
N VAL A 91 14.56 -4.68 9.74
CA VAL A 91 13.30 -3.95 9.87
C VAL A 91 12.49 -4.50 11.04
N LYS A 92 12.02 -3.61 11.91
CA LYS A 92 11.00 -3.91 12.91
C LYS A 92 9.64 -3.41 12.41
N LEU A 93 8.67 -4.30 12.24
CA LEU A 93 7.29 -3.92 11.93
C LEU A 93 6.72 -3.06 13.05
N ASP A 94 5.93 -2.04 12.69
CA ASP A 94 5.28 -1.17 13.67
C ASP A 94 3.97 -1.77 14.20
N LYS A 95 3.15 -2.29 13.28
CA LYS A 95 1.92 -3.03 13.61
C LYS A 95 2.15 -4.54 13.51
N LYS A 96 1.11 -5.29 13.19
CA LYS A 96 1.11 -6.74 13.18
C LYS A 96 1.58 -7.29 11.84
N GLU A 97 1.94 -8.57 11.84
CA GLU A 97 2.18 -9.31 10.61
C GLU A 97 0.92 -9.35 9.74
N GLY A 98 1.08 -9.41 8.43
CA GLY A 98 -0.06 -9.33 7.52
C GLY A 98 0.30 -9.59 6.07
N LEU A 99 -0.72 -9.68 5.23
CA LEU A 99 -0.54 -9.94 3.80
C LEU A 99 0.19 -8.77 3.12
N GLY A 100 1.01 -9.09 2.11
CA GLY A 100 1.72 -8.09 1.31
C GLY A 100 2.38 -8.69 0.09
N ASP A 101 3.08 -7.84 -0.65
CA ASP A 101 3.89 -8.26 -1.80
C ASP A 101 5.14 -9.01 -1.33
N SER A 102 5.49 -10.13 -1.96
CA SER A 102 6.68 -10.91 -1.63
C SER A 102 7.98 -10.12 -1.73
N TYR A 103 8.03 -9.07 -2.56
CA TYR A 103 9.14 -8.13 -2.73
C TYR A 103 9.00 -6.85 -1.91
N TRP A 104 8.02 -6.78 -0.99
CA TRP A 104 7.86 -5.62 -0.11
C TRP A 104 9.14 -5.37 0.69
N ASN A 105 9.64 -4.15 0.55
CA ASN A 105 10.81 -3.67 1.25
C ASN A 105 10.59 -2.18 1.61
N PRO A 106 10.41 -1.84 2.89
CA PRO A 106 10.04 -0.49 3.29
C PRO A 106 11.10 0.56 2.95
N TYR A 107 12.37 0.17 2.78
CA TYR A 107 13.45 1.07 2.31
C TYR A 107 13.19 1.64 0.91
N ASN A 108 12.40 0.95 0.09
CA ASN A 108 12.09 1.37 -1.29
C ASN A 108 10.85 2.26 -1.37
N SER A 109 10.03 2.32 -0.32
CA SER A 109 8.71 2.97 -0.36
C SER A 109 8.77 4.44 -0.73
N GLY A 110 9.73 5.17 -0.16
CA GLY A 110 9.94 6.58 -0.45
C GLY A 110 10.33 6.82 -1.91
N LYS A 111 11.25 5.99 -2.44
CA LYS A 111 11.65 6.07 -3.85
C LYS A 111 10.47 5.81 -4.78
N LEU A 112 9.67 4.77 -4.52
CA LEU A 112 8.50 4.45 -5.35
C LEU A 112 7.49 5.61 -5.41
N LEU A 113 7.20 6.24 -4.27
CA LEU A 113 6.28 7.38 -4.22
C LEU A 113 6.83 8.60 -4.97
N ILE A 114 8.13 8.90 -4.82
CA ILE A 114 8.78 10.01 -5.52
C ILE A 114 8.80 9.75 -7.02
N ASP A 115 9.22 8.56 -7.46
CA ASP A 115 9.31 8.21 -8.87
C ASP A 115 7.95 8.33 -9.55
N LYS A 116 6.87 7.89 -8.90
CA LYS A 116 5.49 8.03 -9.41
C LYS A 116 5.00 9.48 -9.41
N ALA A 117 5.34 10.27 -8.38
CA ALA A 117 4.98 11.68 -8.34
C ALA A 117 5.70 12.49 -9.43
N VAL A 118 7.00 12.28 -9.59
CA VAL A 118 7.81 12.90 -10.67
C VAL A 118 7.26 12.48 -12.03
N GLY A 119 7.05 11.18 -12.25
CA GLY A 119 6.48 10.69 -13.50
C GLY A 119 5.10 11.27 -13.80
N PHE A 120 4.24 11.46 -12.79
CA PHE A 120 2.95 12.13 -13.00
C PHE A 120 3.14 13.58 -13.47
N ILE A 121 4.05 14.34 -12.83
CA ILE A 121 4.33 15.74 -13.19
C ILE A 121 4.93 15.85 -14.59
N GLU A 122 5.88 14.98 -14.93
CA GLU A 122 6.54 14.97 -16.25
C GLU A 122 5.59 14.63 -17.40
N ASN A 123 4.55 13.85 -17.13
CA ASN A 123 3.53 13.49 -18.11
C ASN A 123 2.28 14.39 -18.04
N ALA A 124 2.24 15.38 -17.16
CA ALA A 124 1.13 16.32 -17.07
C ALA A 124 1.12 17.23 -18.31
N SER A 125 -0.08 17.53 -18.80
CA SER A 125 -0.29 18.50 -19.87
C SER A 125 -0.15 19.93 -19.32
N ASP A 126 0.49 20.81 -20.09
CA ASP A 126 0.55 22.24 -19.74
C ASP A 126 -0.84 22.92 -19.80
N GLU A 127 -1.78 22.32 -20.52
CA GLU A 127 -3.13 22.87 -20.73
C GLU A 127 -4.13 22.44 -19.64
N ASP A 128 -3.82 21.36 -18.89
CA ASP A 128 -4.71 20.78 -17.89
C ASP A 128 -4.08 20.88 -16.49
N PRO A 129 -4.43 21.91 -15.69
CA PRO A 129 -3.88 22.04 -14.35
C PRO A 129 -4.32 20.86 -13.48
N PHE A 130 -3.40 20.35 -12.66
CA PHE A 130 -3.66 19.24 -11.75
C PHE A 130 -3.51 19.66 -10.28
N PHE A 131 -4.17 18.89 -9.42
CA PHE A 131 -3.96 18.93 -7.98
C PHE A 131 -3.30 17.62 -7.53
N MET A 132 -2.17 17.70 -6.82
CA MET A 132 -1.49 16.54 -6.26
C MET A 132 -1.51 16.59 -4.73
N TYR A 133 -2.14 15.59 -4.11
CA TYR A 133 -2.03 15.34 -2.69
C TYR A 133 -0.89 14.34 -2.41
N TYR A 134 0.29 14.86 -2.08
CA TYR A 134 1.48 14.05 -1.84
C TYR A 134 1.77 13.91 -0.34
N CYS A 135 1.80 12.67 0.16
CA CYS A 135 2.14 12.35 1.55
C CYS A 135 3.41 11.52 1.63
N SER A 136 4.48 12.10 2.18
CA SER A 136 5.69 11.34 2.47
C SER A 136 5.45 10.36 3.63
N GLN A 137 5.86 9.11 3.46
CA GLN A 137 5.69 8.06 4.49
C GLN A 137 6.70 8.20 5.65
N ALA A 138 7.54 9.25 5.64
CA ALA A 138 8.79 9.33 6.39
C ALA A 138 8.64 9.60 7.90
N VAL A 139 7.44 9.92 8.38
CA VAL A 139 7.19 10.16 9.82
C VAL A 139 6.70 8.93 10.58
N HIS A 140 6.40 7.84 9.86
CA HIS A 140 5.89 6.60 10.44
C HIS A 140 6.96 5.51 10.46
N LEU A 141 6.89 4.64 11.47
CA LEU A 141 7.72 3.45 11.54
C LEU A 141 7.30 2.45 10.43
N PRO A 142 8.23 1.62 9.93
CA PRO A 142 9.66 1.59 10.27
C PRO A 142 10.44 2.75 9.64
N HIS A 143 11.39 3.34 10.39
CA HIS A 143 12.28 4.36 9.83
C HIS A 143 13.34 3.72 8.93
N THR A 144 13.03 3.65 7.64
CA THR A 144 13.84 2.93 6.65
C THR A 144 14.26 3.87 5.52
N PRO A 145 15.28 4.74 5.73
CA PRO A 145 15.75 5.63 4.68
C PRO A 145 16.40 4.84 3.54
N SER A 146 16.14 5.22 2.29
CA SER A 146 16.73 4.56 1.13
C SER A 146 18.27 4.59 1.21
N LYS A 147 18.91 3.58 0.63
CA LYS A 147 20.36 3.62 0.42
C LYS A 147 20.70 4.82 -0.48
N LYS A 148 21.89 5.39 -0.26
CA LYS A 148 22.46 6.44 -1.11
C LYS A 148 22.74 5.92 -2.51
#